data_AF-A0A5N4CF28-F1
#
_entry.id   AF-A0A5N4CF28-F1
#
_cell.length_a   1.000
_cell.length_b   1.000
_cell.length_c   1.000
_cell.angle_alpha   90.00
_cell.angle_beta   90.00
_cell.angle_gamma   90.00
#
_symmetry.space_group_name_H-M   'P 1'
#
loop_
_entity.id
_entity.type
_entity.pdbx_description
1 polymer ?
#
loop_
_entity_poly.entity_id
_entity_poly.type
_entity_poly.pdbx_seq_one_letter_code
_entity_poly.pdbx_strand_id
1 'polypeptide(L)'
;DYFGVCSEPVIKDNVVVVYEVLEEMLDNGFPLATESNILKELIKPPTILRTVVNTITGSTNVGDQLPTGQLSVVPWRRTGVKYTNNEAYFDVIEEIDAIIDKSGGCL
;
A
#
# COMPACT_ATOMS: atom_id res chain seq x y z
N ASP A 1 3.70 2.43 -2.84
CA ASP A 1 4.16 1.32 -1.98
C ASP A 1 4.42 -0.02 -2.66
N TYR A 2 3.44 -0.67 -3.29
CA TYR A 2 3.67 -1.99 -3.92
C TYR A 2 4.75 -1.99 -4.99
N PHE A 3 4.74 -0.94 -5.82
CA PHE A 3 5.53 -0.87 -7.04
C PHE A 3 6.53 0.29 -7.05
N GLY A 4 6.65 1.03 -5.93
CA GLY A 4 7.40 2.29 -5.90
C GLY A 4 6.80 3.33 -6.85
N VAL A 5 7.49 3.59 -7.97
CA VAL A 5 7.05 4.51 -9.02
C VAL A 5 6.01 3.85 -9.91
N CYS A 6 4.83 4.45 -10.00
CA CYS A 6 3.78 4.00 -10.92
C CYS A 6 4.12 4.44 -12.35
N SER A 7 4.53 3.50 -13.21
CA SER A 7 4.84 3.75 -14.62
C SER A 7 4.36 2.59 -15.49
N GLU A 8 4.09 2.85 -16.77
CA GLU A 8 3.63 1.83 -17.72
C GLU A 8 4.47 0.53 -17.74
N PRO A 9 5.81 0.57 -17.82
CA PRO A 9 6.61 -0.66 -17.81
C PRO A 9 6.43 -1.44 -16.49
N VAL A 10 6.41 -0.73 -15.35
CA VAL A 10 6.22 -1.35 -14.03
C VAL A 10 4.86 -2.04 -13.92
N ILE A 11 3.80 -1.41 -14.45
CA ILE A 11 2.45 -2.01 -14.46
C ILE A 11 2.43 -3.25 -15.36
N LYS A 12 3.01 -3.17 -16.56
CA LYS A 12 3.05 -4.29 -17.51
C LYS A 12 3.80 -5.48 -16.94
N ASP A 13 4.93 -5.24 -16.26
CA ASP A 13 5.75 -6.29 -15.66
C ASP A 13 5.09 -6.95 -14.44
N ASN A 14 4.14 -6.26 -13.79
CA ASN A 14 3.48 -6.73 -12.56
C ASN A 14 1.96 -6.90 -12.72
N VAL A 15 1.48 -7.08 -13.96
CA VAL A 15 0.04 -7.06 -14.28
C VAL A 15 -0.79 -8.03 -13.42
N VAL A 16 -0.24 -9.21 -13.13
CA VAL A 16 -0.90 -10.22 -12.28
C VAL A 16 -1.13 -9.68 -10.87
N VAL A 17 -0.09 -9.12 -10.23
CA VAL A 17 -0.21 -8.55 -8.88
C VAL A 17 -1.15 -7.35 -8.87
N VAL A 18 -1.14 -6.54 -9.93
CA VAL A 18 -2.08 -5.41 -10.06
C VAL A 18 -3.52 -5.92 -10.05
N TYR A 19 -3.84 -6.97 -10.81
CA TYR A 19 -5.18 -7.55 -10.80
C TYR A 19 -5.55 -8.15 -9.43
N GLU A 20 -4.65 -8.91 -8.81
CA GLU A 20 -4.87 -9.47 -7.47
C GLU A 20 -5.20 -8.36 -6.47
N VAL A 21 -4.43 -7.25 -6.47
CA VAL A 21 -4.68 -6.12 -5.56
C VAL A 21 -6.03 -5.48 -5.83
N LEU A 22 -6.42 -5.32 -7.10
CA LEU A 22 -7.71 -4.73 -7.46
C LEU A 22 -8.90 -5.61 -7.04
N GLU A 23 -8.80 -6.93 -7.20
CA GLU A 23 -9.84 -7.87 -6.79
C GLU A 23 -10.01 -7.91 -5.27
N GLU A 24 -8.93 -7.78 -4.50
CA GLU A 24 -9.03 -7.73 -3.03
C GLU A 24 -9.51 -6.36 -2.52
N MET A 25 -9.18 -5.28 -3.22
CA MET A 25 -9.66 -3.94 -2.89
C MET A 25 -11.16 -3.79 -3.12
N LEU A 26 -11.73 -4.49 -4.10
CA LEU A 26 -13.10 -4.31 -4.57
C LEU A 26 -13.86 -5.64 -4.61
N ASP A 27 -14.84 -5.80 -3.71
CA ASP A 27 -15.82 -6.90 -3.80
C ASP A 27 -17.09 -6.40 -4.49
N ASN A 28 -17.41 -6.97 -5.66
CA ASN A 28 -18.56 -6.58 -6.49
C ASN A 28 -18.67 -5.06 -6.77
N GLY A 29 -17.51 -4.39 -6.92
CA GLY A 29 -17.42 -2.94 -7.16
C GLY A 29 -17.52 -2.07 -5.90
N PHE A 30 -17.68 -2.67 -4.71
CA PHE A 30 -17.65 -1.96 -3.44
C PHE A 30 -16.26 -2.10 -2.78
N PRO A 31 -15.68 -1.01 -2.24
CA PRO A 31 -14.41 -1.10 -1.52
C PRO A 31 -14.53 -2.01 -0.28
N LEU A 32 -13.65 -2.99 -0.16
CA LEU A 32 -13.57 -3.92 0.97
C LEU A 32 -12.31 -3.67 1.80
N ALA A 33 -11.12 -3.88 1.22
CA ALA A 33 -9.84 -3.74 1.91
C ALA A 33 -8.93 -2.73 1.19
N THR A 34 -8.85 -1.50 1.70
CA THR A 34 -8.04 -0.43 1.07
C THR A 34 -6.75 -0.11 1.84
N GLU A 35 -6.58 -0.67 3.03
CA GLU A 35 -5.41 -0.42 3.87
C GLU A 35 -4.18 -1.16 3.35
N SER A 36 -3.11 -0.42 3.05
CA SER A 36 -1.90 -0.98 2.44
C SER A 36 -1.26 -2.09 3.27
N ASN A 37 -1.28 -1.97 4.60
CA ASN A 37 -0.72 -2.98 5.50
C ASN A 37 -1.49 -4.31 5.43
N ILE A 38 -2.82 -4.25 5.27
CA ILE A 38 -3.68 -5.42 5.13
C ILE A 38 -3.47 -6.05 3.76
N LEU A 39 -3.50 -5.24 2.71
CA LEU A 39 -3.29 -5.71 1.34
C LEU A 39 -1.93 -6.42 1.20
N LYS A 40 -0.84 -5.87 1.76
CA LYS A 40 0.50 -6.45 1.68
C LYS A 40 0.64 -7.80 2.41
N GLU A 41 -0.25 -8.09 3.36
CA GLU A 41 -0.32 -9.40 4.01
C GLU A 41 -1.03 -10.44 3.15
N LEU A 42 -2.10 -10.04 2.46
CA LEU A 42 -2.88 -10.88 1.54
C LEU A 42 -2.11 -11.17 0.25
N ILE A 43 -1.63 -10.10 -0.37
CA ILE A 43 -1.00 -10.08 -1.68
C ILE A 43 0.37 -9.48 -1.49
N LYS A 44 1.38 -10.33 -1.46
CA LYS A 44 2.73 -9.88 -1.12
C LYS A 44 3.34 -9.09 -2.27
N PRO A 45 3.97 -7.93 -2.02
CA PRO A 45 4.62 -7.15 -3.07
C PRO A 45 5.69 -7.96 -3.82
N PRO A 46 5.80 -7.78 -5.15
CA PRO A 46 6.83 -8.41 -5.94
C PRO A 46 8.18 -7.79 -5.55
N THR A 47 9.02 -8.59 -4.89
CA THR A 47 10.41 -8.23 -4.59
C THR A 47 11.33 -9.01 -5.52
N ILE A 48 12.40 -8.37 -6.02
CA ILE A 48 13.33 -8.97 -6.99
C ILE A 48 13.77 -10.36 -6.55
N LEU A 49 14.19 -10.52 -5.28
CA LEU A 49 14.61 -11.80 -4.71
C LEU A 49 13.50 -12.86 -4.70
N ARG A 50 12.24 -12.44 -4.51
CA ARG A 50 11.10 -13.35 -4.43
C ARG A 50 10.61 -13.78 -5.81
N THR A 51 10.69 -12.91 -6.82
CA THR A 51 10.42 -13.28 -8.21
C THR A 51 11.32 -14.44 -8.62
N VAL A 52 12.62 -14.37 -8.31
CA VAL A 52 13.56 -15.46 -8.63
C VAL A 52 13.22 -16.74 -7.88
N VAL A 53 12.87 -16.65 -6.59
CA VAL A 53 12.49 -17.82 -5.78
C VAL A 53 11.21 -18.46 -6.33
N ASN A 54 10.15 -17.68 -6.57
CA ASN A 54 8.88 -18.19 -7.08
C ASN A 54 9.02 -18.88 -8.45
N THR A 55 9.90 -18.38 -9.34
CA THR A 55 10.19 -19.05 -10.61
C THR A 55 10.88 -20.41 -10.43
N ILE A 56 11.66 -20.57 -9.36
CA ILE A 56 12.39 -21.81 -9.05
C ILE A 56 11.50 -22.80 -8.29
N THR A 57 10.64 -22.32 -7.38
CA THR A 57 9.86 -23.16 -6.45
C THR A 57 8.40 -23.35 -6.87
N GLY A 58 7.89 -22.63 -7.86
CA GLY A 58 6.50 -22.71 -8.31
C GLY A 58 5.48 -22.19 -7.29
N SER A 59 5.91 -21.36 -6.34
CA SER A 59 5.06 -20.81 -5.27
C SER A 59 4.25 -19.58 -5.71
N THR A 60 3.02 -19.46 -5.21
CA THR A 60 2.09 -18.35 -5.50
C THR A 60 2.34 -17.13 -4.60
N ASN A 61 1.79 -15.98 -5.00
CA ASN A 61 1.93 -14.71 -4.26
C ASN A 61 0.87 -14.52 -3.16
N VAL A 62 -0.17 -15.35 -3.17
CA VAL A 62 -1.28 -15.33 -2.20
C VAL A 62 -0.81 -15.94 -0.87
N GLY A 63 -1.07 -15.26 0.24
CA GLY A 63 -0.81 -15.80 1.57
C GLY A 63 -1.84 -16.87 1.98
N ASP A 64 -1.38 -18.01 2.50
CA ASP A 64 -2.24 -19.09 3.04
C ASP A 64 -2.98 -18.73 4.34
N GLN A 65 -2.69 -17.56 4.94
CA GLN A 65 -3.23 -17.16 6.23
C GLN A 65 -3.91 -15.80 6.13
N LEU A 66 -5.17 -15.74 6.57
CA LEU A 66 -5.94 -14.50 6.64
C LEU A 66 -5.22 -13.46 7.53
N PRO A 67 -5.10 -12.19 7.09
CA PRO A 67 -4.48 -11.13 7.86
C PRO A 67 -5.20 -10.93 9.17
N THR A 68 -4.43 -10.81 10.25
CA THR A 68 -4.98 -10.48 11.57
C THR A 68 -5.70 -9.11 11.61
N GLY A 69 -5.52 -8.27 10.60
CA GLY A 69 -6.13 -6.94 10.50
C GLY A 69 -7.43 -6.86 9.70
N GLN A 70 -7.83 -7.86 8.91
CA GLN A 70 -8.97 -7.72 7.98
C GLN A 70 -10.31 -7.47 8.68
N LEU A 71 -10.49 -7.96 9.89
CA LEU A 71 -11.70 -7.75 10.71
C LEU A 71 -11.47 -6.80 11.89
N SER A 72 -10.31 -6.13 11.92
CA SER A 72 -9.95 -5.20 12.99
C SER A 72 -10.72 -3.88 12.84
N VAL A 73 -11.19 -3.32 13.96
CA VAL A 73 -11.70 -1.93 14.01
C VAL A 73 -10.59 -0.88 13.82
N VAL A 74 -9.32 -1.32 13.84
CA VAL A 74 -8.12 -0.50 13.60
C VAL A 74 -7.38 -1.08 12.37
N PRO A 75 -7.90 -0.90 11.14
CA PRO A 75 -7.41 -1.61 9.97
C PRO A 75 -6.05 -1.10 9.47
N TRP A 76 -5.66 0.13 9.82
CA TRP A 76 -4.35 0.70 9.44
C TRP A 76 -3.16 0.11 10.20
N ARG A 77 -3.39 -0.59 11.33
CA ARG A 77 -2.33 -1.09 12.22
C ARG A 77 -2.35 -2.61 12.35
N ARG A 78 -1.20 -3.23 12.06
CA ARG A 78 -0.99 -4.67 12.29
C ARG A 78 -0.95 -5.00 13.79
N THR A 79 -1.50 -6.15 14.16
CA THR A 79 -1.42 -6.68 15.53
C THR A 79 -0.01 -7.21 15.85
N GLY A 80 0.41 -7.11 17.11
CA GLY A 80 1.65 -7.74 17.59
C GLY A 80 2.96 -7.14 17.07
N VAL A 81 2.94 -5.93 16.50
CA VAL A 81 4.15 -5.22 16.08
C VAL A 81 5.02 -4.90 17.30
N LYS A 82 6.30 -5.31 17.25
CA LYS A 82 7.30 -5.08 18.29
C LYS A 82 8.51 -4.35 17.71
N TYR A 83 9.00 -3.35 18.41
CA TYR A 83 10.23 -2.63 18.08
C TYR A 83 11.24 -2.75 19.21
N THR A 84 12.52 -2.81 18.87
CA THR A 84 13.62 -2.79 19.85
C THR A 84 13.69 -1.44 20.57
N ASN A 85 13.44 -0.35 19.85
CA ASN A 85 13.26 0.98 20.40
C ASN A 85 11.96 1.59 19.86
N ASN A 86 11.15 2.18 20.74
CA ASN A 86 9.86 2.75 20.36
C ASN A 86 10.03 4.27 20.26
N GLU A 87 10.19 4.76 19.05
CA GLU A 87 10.37 6.18 18.73
C GLU A 87 9.22 6.65 17.84
N ALA A 88 8.86 7.94 17.95
CA ALA A 88 7.88 8.59 17.11
C ALA A 88 8.46 9.91 16.58
N TYR A 89 8.39 10.09 15.28
CA TYR A 89 8.87 11.28 14.58
C TYR A 89 7.66 12.08 14.10
N PHE A 90 7.75 13.40 14.15
CA PHE A 90 6.68 14.32 13.76
C PHE A 90 7.22 15.36 12.79
N ASP A 91 6.62 15.44 11.61
CA ASP A 91 6.92 16.47 10.62
C ASP A 91 5.80 17.52 10.66
N VAL A 92 6.16 18.79 10.87
CA VAL A 92 5.23 19.92 10.81
C VAL A 92 5.44 20.62 9.47
N ILE A 93 4.43 20.54 8.60
CA ILE A 93 4.46 21.10 7.25
C ILE A 93 3.42 22.20 7.19
N GLU A 94 3.84 23.42 6.85
CA GLU A 94 2.97 24.58 6.65
C GLU A 94 2.91 24.92 5.16
N GLU A 95 1.70 25.15 4.65
CA GLU A 95 1.44 25.52 3.25
C GLU A 95 0.60 26.81 3.24
N ILE A 96 1.04 27.80 2.46
CA ILE A 96 0.37 29.10 2.33
C ILE A 96 -0.02 29.29 0.87
N ASP A 97 -1.31 29.16 0.59
CA ASP A 97 -1.91 29.55 -0.68
C ASP A 97 -2.47 30.96 -0.57
N ALA A 98 -2.04 31.86 -1.45
CA ALA A 98 -2.52 33.24 -1.49
C ALA A 98 -2.69 33.72 -2.93
N ILE A 99 -3.82 34.35 -3.21
CA ILE A 99 -4.06 35.08 -4.46
C ILE A 99 -4.01 36.57 -4.15
N ILE A 100 -2.99 37.26 -4.67
CA ILE A 100 -2.77 38.68 -4.44
C ILE A 100 -3.24 39.47 -5.67
N ASP A 101 -4.14 40.43 -5.46
CA ASP A 101 -4.59 41.32 -6.51
C ASP A 101 -3.57 42.42 -6.84
N LYS A 102 -3.80 43.15 -7.93
CA LYS A 102 -2.90 44.24 -8.37
C LYS A 102 -2.77 45.41 -7.38
N SER A 103 -3.68 45.52 -6.40
CA SER A 103 -3.66 46.50 -5.31
C SER A 103 -2.89 46.00 -4.08
N GLY A 104 -2.42 44.74 -4.09
CA GLY A 104 -1.76 44.11 -2.95
C GLY A 104 -2.73 43.52 -1.93
N GLY A 105 -4.03 43.45 -2.24
CA GLY A 105 -5.01 42.77 -1.43
C GLY A 105 -4.90 41.26 -1.59
N CYS A 106 -4.88 40.52 -0.48
CA CYS A 106 -5.07 39.07 -0.51
C CYS A 106 -6.58 38.80 -0.58
N LEU A 107 -7.01 38.02 -1.57
CA LEU A 107 -8.38 37.52 -1.69
C LEU A 107 -8.63 36.34 -0.73
#